data_AF-A0A5C5WSJ0-F1
#
_entry.id   AF-A0A5C5WSJ0-F1
#
_cell.length_a   1.000
_cell.length_b   1.000
_cell.length_c   1.000
_cell.angle_alpha   90.00
_cell.angle_beta   90.00
_cell.angle_gamma   90.00
#
_symmetry.space_group_name_H-M   'P 1'
#
loop_
_entity.id
_entity.type
_entity.pdbx_description
1 polymer ?
#
loop_
_entity_poly.entity_id
_entity_poly.type
_entity_poly.pdbx_seq_one_letter_code
_entity_poly.pdbx_strand_id
1 'polypeptide(L)'
;MSNTLVQSDAWKNLQQHHTEIKDRHLRDLFAEDSTRGKKFTLEAAGLFLDYSKNRMTGETMKLLVALARSATLPDRIEAMFSGQKINTTEDRAVLHTALRAPRGAEVVFDGKNVVPDVHEVLDRMASFVNRISSGEWKGHTGKKIRNVVNIGIGGSDLGPVMAYEALRHYSNRELTMRFVSNVDATDFAESTQGLDPAETLFIVASKTFTTQETMTNANTARAWLLDGLEGDKSAVAKHFVALSTNAEAVRAFGIDTDNMFGFWDWVGGRYSMDSAIGLSTMLAIGPDGFREMLAGFHEMDTHYRTAPLDQNMPVIMGLLGLWYSNFFGAQTLAVLPYDQYLSRFPAYLQQLTMESNGKSVTLEGKRVSYDTGAVYWGEPGTNGQHSFYQLIHQGTHLIPCDFIAFANSLNPIGDHHDKLMANVFAQGEALAMGKTADQVRAEGTSESLVPHRVFEGNRPSNTLLIDKLTPRVLGSLVALYEHCVFTQGVIWNINPFDQWGVELGKQLAKAIIPELQSSDVKLSHDSSTNALIERYRTTKSS
;
A
#
# COMPACT_ATOMS: atom_id res chain seq x y z
N MET A 1 -35.82 -0.41 -1.59
CA MET A 1 -35.54 0.81 -2.39
C MET A 1 -34.19 1.37 -1.97
N SER A 2 -33.14 1.39 -2.78
CA SER A 2 -32.62 0.53 -3.85
C SER A 2 -31.19 1.04 -4.08
N ASN A 3 -30.30 0.27 -4.71
CA ASN A 3 -28.95 0.71 -5.06
C ASN A 3 -28.95 2.07 -5.77
N THR A 4 -28.73 3.16 -5.03
CA THR A 4 -28.82 4.53 -5.55
C THR A 4 -27.75 4.80 -6.60
N LEU A 5 -26.56 4.21 -6.44
CA LEU A 5 -25.44 4.40 -7.36
C LEU A 5 -25.79 3.92 -8.79
N VAL A 6 -26.09 2.63 -8.97
CA VAL A 6 -26.34 2.05 -10.30
C VAL A 6 -27.66 2.52 -10.94
N GLN A 7 -28.54 3.12 -10.15
CA GLN A 7 -29.80 3.69 -10.61
C GLN A 7 -29.69 5.17 -10.96
N SER A 8 -28.60 5.85 -10.56
CA SER A 8 -28.37 7.25 -10.87
C SER A 8 -28.25 7.49 -12.37
N ASP A 9 -28.63 8.69 -12.81
CA ASP A 9 -28.52 9.06 -14.23
C ASP A 9 -27.05 9.12 -14.67
N ALA A 10 -26.14 9.55 -13.79
CA ALA A 10 -24.70 9.54 -14.08
C ALA A 10 -24.17 8.13 -14.39
N TRP A 11 -24.60 7.12 -13.62
CA TRP A 11 -24.23 5.72 -13.88
C TRP A 11 -24.84 5.20 -15.18
N LYS A 12 -26.13 5.45 -15.42
CA LYS A 12 -26.82 5.03 -16.65
C LYS A 12 -26.19 5.67 -17.89
N ASN A 13 -25.78 6.93 -17.81
CA ASN A 13 -25.09 7.62 -18.90
C ASN A 13 -23.74 6.97 -19.19
N LEU A 14 -22.96 6.58 -18.17
CA LEU A 14 -21.73 5.81 -18.37
C LEU A 14 -21.99 4.42 -18.94
N GLN A 15 -23.07 3.75 -18.53
CA GLN A 15 -23.45 2.45 -19.07
C GLN A 15 -23.81 2.55 -20.55
N GLN A 16 -24.57 3.56 -20.94
CA GLN A 16 -24.88 3.87 -22.34
C GLN A 16 -23.61 4.19 -23.13
N HIS A 17 -22.76 5.10 -22.61
CA HIS A 17 -21.49 5.45 -23.24
C HIS A 17 -20.56 4.25 -23.40
N HIS A 18 -20.53 3.33 -22.42
CA HIS A 18 -19.80 2.08 -22.54
C HIS A 18 -20.26 1.26 -23.74
N THR A 19 -21.58 1.16 -24.00
CA THR A 19 -22.06 0.43 -25.19
C THR A 19 -21.56 1.02 -26.49
N GLU A 20 -21.28 2.32 -26.53
CA GLU A 20 -20.81 3.05 -27.71
C GLU A 20 -19.28 2.92 -27.92
N ILE A 21 -18.51 2.76 -26.84
CA ILE A 21 -17.04 2.76 -26.92
C ILE A 21 -16.37 1.40 -26.67
N LYS A 22 -17.09 0.41 -26.12
CA LYS A 22 -16.53 -0.90 -25.75
C LYS A 22 -15.96 -1.73 -26.89
N ASP A 23 -16.26 -1.40 -28.14
CA ASP A 23 -15.75 -2.12 -29.33
C ASP A 23 -14.71 -1.28 -30.08
N ARG A 24 -14.48 -0.03 -29.66
CA ARG A 24 -13.44 0.84 -30.24
C ARG A 24 -12.06 0.38 -29.81
N HIS A 25 -11.11 0.44 -30.75
CA HIS A 25 -9.73 0.06 -30.52
C HIS A 25 -8.87 1.30 -30.21
N LEU A 26 -7.88 1.15 -29.32
CA LEU A 26 -6.92 2.22 -28.99
C LEU A 26 -6.21 2.79 -30.23
N ARG A 27 -5.72 1.94 -31.14
CA ARG A 27 -5.22 2.36 -32.47
C ARG A 27 -6.10 3.41 -33.16
N ASP A 28 -7.41 3.18 -33.24
CA ASP A 28 -8.34 4.12 -33.89
C ASP A 28 -8.47 5.41 -33.09
N LEU A 29 -8.57 5.31 -31.76
CA LEU A 29 -8.62 6.48 -30.86
C LEU A 29 -7.38 7.37 -30.99
N PHE A 30 -6.20 6.80 -31.21
CA PHE A 30 -4.97 7.56 -31.46
C PHE A 30 -4.88 8.09 -32.90
N ALA A 31 -5.41 7.37 -33.89
CA ALA A 31 -5.44 7.82 -35.28
C ALA A 31 -6.40 9.01 -35.49
N GLU A 32 -7.51 9.04 -34.76
CA GLU A 32 -8.51 10.12 -34.80
C GLU A 32 -8.05 11.41 -34.10
N ASP A 33 -7.14 11.31 -33.13
CA ASP A 33 -6.60 12.46 -32.38
C ASP A 33 -5.08 12.32 -32.23
N SER A 34 -4.34 12.93 -33.15
CA SER A 34 -2.87 12.95 -33.14
C SER A 34 -2.27 13.66 -31.91
N THR A 35 -3.09 14.41 -31.16
CA THR A 35 -2.68 15.08 -29.92
C THR A 35 -3.08 14.32 -28.67
N ARG A 36 -3.74 13.16 -28.79
CA ARG A 36 -4.23 12.34 -27.68
C ARG A 36 -3.20 12.10 -26.57
N GLY A 37 -1.97 11.73 -26.97
CA GLY A 37 -0.87 11.47 -26.05
C GLY A 37 -0.36 12.70 -25.29
N LYS A 38 -0.75 13.92 -25.70
CA LYS A 38 -0.49 15.18 -24.97
C LYS A 38 -1.72 15.68 -24.21
N LYS A 39 -2.91 15.28 -24.65
CA LYS A 39 -4.19 15.72 -24.09
C LYS A 39 -4.56 14.95 -22.82
N PHE A 40 -4.28 13.65 -22.79
CA PHE A 40 -4.56 12.79 -21.64
C PHE A 40 -3.29 12.57 -20.83
N THR A 41 -2.74 13.69 -20.36
CA THR A 41 -1.62 13.73 -19.42
C THR A 41 -1.91 14.69 -18.27
N LEU A 42 -1.26 14.49 -17.13
CA LEU A 42 -1.29 15.42 -15.99
C LEU A 42 0.07 15.44 -15.30
N GLU A 43 0.37 16.56 -14.66
CA GLU A 43 1.55 16.70 -13.79
C GLU A 43 1.11 17.22 -12.42
N ALA A 44 1.53 16.53 -11.35
CA ALA A 44 1.25 16.94 -9.98
C ALA A 44 2.25 16.30 -9.00
N ALA A 45 2.68 17.06 -7.99
CA ALA A 45 3.58 16.60 -6.92
C ALA A 45 4.83 15.83 -7.42
N GLY A 46 5.42 16.29 -8.54
CA GLY A 46 6.60 15.68 -9.16
C GLY A 46 6.33 14.41 -9.99
N LEU A 47 5.06 14.08 -10.25
CA LEU A 47 4.65 12.92 -11.05
C LEU A 47 4.07 13.38 -12.38
N PHE A 48 4.52 12.80 -13.49
CA PHE A 48 3.86 12.95 -14.80
C PHE A 48 3.07 11.69 -15.12
N LEU A 49 1.74 11.83 -15.26
CA LEU A 49 0.84 10.75 -15.63
C LEU A 49 0.50 10.84 -17.12
N ASP A 50 0.79 9.79 -17.89
CA ASP A 50 0.16 9.49 -19.18
C ASP A 50 -0.96 8.47 -18.95
N TYR A 51 -2.21 8.89 -19.17
CA TYR A 51 -3.39 8.02 -19.11
C TYR A 51 -4.08 7.90 -20.48
N SER A 52 -3.38 8.24 -21.56
CA SER A 52 -3.89 8.23 -22.94
C SER A 52 -4.15 6.83 -23.49
N LYS A 53 -3.45 5.81 -22.98
CA LYS A 53 -3.59 4.40 -23.38
C LYS A 53 -4.73 3.69 -22.64
N ASN A 54 -5.75 4.44 -22.24
CA ASN A 54 -7.02 3.93 -21.74
C ASN A 54 -8.11 4.01 -22.82
N ARG A 55 -9.03 3.05 -22.80
CA ARG A 55 -10.18 2.91 -23.70
C ARG A 55 -11.26 3.93 -23.33
N MET A 56 -10.97 5.19 -23.65
CA MET A 56 -11.76 6.34 -23.22
C MET A 56 -11.61 7.54 -24.18
N THR A 57 -12.60 8.42 -24.17
CA THR A 57 -12.61 9.69 -24.91
C THR A 57 -12.76 10.87 -23.94
N GLY A 58 -12.72 12.10 -24.47
CA GLY A 58 -13.02 13.28 -23.65
C GLY A 58 -14.44 13.23 -23.05
N GLU A 59 -15.39 12.59 -23.75
CA GLU A 59 -16.74 12.38 -23.22
C GLU A 59 -16.74 11.36 -22.07
N THR A 60 -15.96 10.27 -22.18
CA THR A 60 -15.80 9.32 -21.07
C THR A 60 -15.36 10.05 -19.79
N MET A 61 -14.35 10.91 -19.89
CA MET A 61 -13.83 11.63 -18.71
C MET A 61 -14.86 12.61 -18.14
N LYS A 62 -15.62 13.33 -18.98
CA LYS A 62 -16.71 14.20 -18.51
C LYS A 62 -17.77 13.41 -17.74
N LEU A 63 -18.18 12.26 -18.26
CA LEU A 63 -19.19 11.40 -17.62
C LEU A 63 -18.68 10.79 -16.31
N LEU A 64 -17.41 10.36 -16.26
CA LEU A 64 -16.78 9.86 -15.04
C LEU A 64 -16.69 10.95 -13.96
N VAL A 65 -16.29 12.18 -14.33
CA VAL A 65 -16.28 13.32 -13.42
C VAL A 65 -17.69 13.69 -12.96
N ALA A 66 -18.71 13.59 -13.83
CA ALA A 66 -20.10 13.79 -13.46
C ALA A 66 -20.57 12.75 -12.43
N LEU A 67 -20.16 11.48 -12.57
CA LEU A 67 -20.42 10.45 -11.57
C LEU A 67 -19.79 10.80 -10.21
N ALA A 68 -18.51 11.20 -10.20
CA ALA A 68 -17.84 11.64 -8.97
C ALA A 68 -18.57 12.80 -8.27
N ARG A 69 -19.03 13.79 -9.04
CA ARG A 69 -19.84 14.91 -8.52
C ARG A 69 -21.17 14.42 -7.95
N SER A 70 -21.85 13.50 -8.65
CA SER A 70 -23.12 12.95 -8.17
C SER A 70 -22.98 12.13 -6.88
N ALA A 71 -21.79 11.55 -6.65
CA ALA A 71 -21.43 10.87 -5.41
C ALA A 71 -20.94 11.83 -4.31
N THR A 72 -21.06 13.16 -4.49
CA THR A 72 -20.64 14.19 -3.52
C THR A 72 -19.15 14.12 -3.15
N LEU A 73 -18.29 13.66 -4.07
CA LEU A 73 -16.87 13.47 -3.80
C LEU A 73 -16.18 14.72 -3.21
N PRO A 74 -16.37 15.95 -3.71
CA PRO A 74 -15.74 17.14 -3.12
C PRO A 74 -16.07 17.33 -1.63
N ASP A 75 -17.34 17.13 -1.24
CA ASP A 75 -17.77 17.27 0.16
C ASP A 75 -17.15 16.18 1.04
N ARG A 76 -16.99 14.96 0.50
CA ARG A 76 -16.36 13.84 1.20
C ARG A 76 -14.85 14.04 1.36
N ILE A 77 -14.17 14.65 0.38
CA ILE A 77 -12.79 15.09 0.51
C ILE A 77 -12.67 16.09 1.66
N GLU A 78 -13.47 17.16 1.65
CA GLU A 78 -13.43 18.13 2.74
C GLU A 78 -13.77 17.52 4.11
N ALA A 79 -14.71 16.58 4.16
CA ALA A 79 -15.03 15.85 5.40
C ALA A 79 -13.83 15.07 5.96
N MET A 80 -13.02 14.43 5.10
CA MET A 80 -11.78 13.76 5.51
C MET A 80 -10.77 14.78 6.06
N PHE A 81 -10.47 15.84 5.30
CA PHE A 81 -9.47 16.83 5.68
C PHE A 81 -9.85 17.69 6.89
N SER A 82 -11.14 17.82 7.20
CA SER A 82 -11.66 18.54 8.37
C SER A 82 -11.84 17.67 9.61
N GLY A 83 -11.50 16.38 9.54
CA GLY A 83 -11.59 15.49 10.69
C GLY A 83 -13.01 15.06 11.06
N GLN A 84 -13.96 15.15 10.13
CA GLN A 84 -15.28 14.57 10.36
C GLN A 84 -15.17 13.06 10.52
N LYS A 85 -16.07 12.49 11.31
CA LYS A 85 -16.12 11.05 11.59
C LYS A 85 -16.69 10.25 10.41
N ILE A 86 -15.94 10.19 9.32
CA ILE A 86 -16.35 9.51 8.08
C ILE A 86 -16.16 7.99 8.10
N ASN A 87 -15.41 7.46 9.08
CA ASN A 87 -15.41 6.04 9.39
C ASN A 87 -16.62 5.74 10.31
N THR A 88 -17.78 5.62 9.69
CA THR A 88 -19.08 5.60 10.39
C THR A 88 -19.34 4.30 11.16
N THR A 89 -18.74 3.18 10.76
CA THR A 89 -18.95 1.88 11.42
C THR A 89 -18.15 1.76 12.72
N GLU A 90 -17.13 2.60 12.91
CA GLU A 90 -16.32 2.67 14.14
C GLU A 90 -16.46 4.01 14.89
N ASP A 91 -17.28 4.95 14.40
CA ASP A 91 -17.41 6.32 14.92
C ASP A 91 -16.07 7.06 15.08
N ARG A 92 -15.24 7.02 14.03
CA ARG A 92 -13.88 7.60 14.01
C ARG A 92 -13.68 8.62 12.89
N ALA A 93 -12.84 9.60 13.18
CA ALA A 93 -12.23 10.44 12.14
C ALA A 93 -11.18 9.65 11.35
N VAL A 94 -10.82 10.19 10.19
CA VAL A 94 -9.78 9.66 9.32
C VAL A 94 -8.86 10.80 8.96
N LEU A 95 -7.71 10.86 9.61
CA LEU A 95 -6.86 12.05 9.63
C LEU A 95 -5.39 11.74 9.33
N HIS A 96 -5.08 10.68 8.57
CA HIS A 96 -3.70 10.38 8.17
C HIS A 96 -3.02 11.57 7.47
N THR A 97 -3.78 12.40 6.74
CA THR A 97 -3.28 13.65 6.14
C THR A 97 -2.76 14.68 7.16
N ALA A 98 -3.20 14.63 8.42
CA ALA A 98 -2.68 15.48 9.49
C ALA A 98 -1.26 15.09 9.92
N LEU A 99 -0.85 13.83 9.73
CA LEU A 99 0.49 13.31 10.12
C LEU A 99 1.63 13.98 9.35
N ARG A 100 1.28 14.49 8.17
CA ARG A 100 2.18 15.05 7.17
C ARG A 100 1.92 16.53 6.90
N ALA A 101 1.03 17.15 7.68
CA ALA A 101 0.77 18.57 7.59
C ALA A 101 2.00 19.38 8.07
N PRO A 102 2.29 20.54 7.44
CA PRO A 102 3.39 21.39 7.87
C PRO A 102 3.14 21.94 9.29
N ARG A 103 4.21 22.27 10.02
CA ARG A 103 4.13 22.64 11.46
C ARG A 103 3.15 23.78 11.78
N GLY A 104 2.96 24.71 10.84
CA GLY A 104 2.04 25.83 10.99
C GLY A 104 0.60 25.55 10.54
N ALA A 105 0.28 24.34 10.08
CA ALA A 105 -1.07 24.00 9.66
C ALA A 105 -2.04 23.88 10.83
N GLU A 106 -3.31 24.06 10.54
CA GLU A 106 -4.40 23.90 11.48
C GLU A 106 -5.34 22.80 11.00
N VAL A 107 -5.41 21.72 11.78
CA VAL A 107 -6.37 20.62 11.60
C VAL A 107 -7.08 20.43 12.93
N VAL A 108 -8.28 21.00 13.06
CA VAL A 108 -9.06 20.96 14.30
C VAL A 108 -9.87 19.67 14.36
N PHE A 109 -9.61 18.85 15.37
CA PHE A 109 -10.39 17.65 15.69
C PHE A 109 -10.77 17.69 17.18
N ASP A 110 -12.05 17.45 17.48
CA ASP A 110 -12.61 17.54 18.84
C ASP A 110 -12.21 18.82 19.61
N GLY A 111 -12.21 19.95 18.89
CA GLY A 111 -11.90 21.28 19.44
C GLY A 111 -10.42 21.57 19.68
N LYS A 112 -9.50 20.68 19.27
CA LYS A 112 -8.05 20.85 19.40
C LYS A 112 -7.36 20.77 18.02
N ASN A 113 -6.39 21.64 17.76
CA ASN A 113 -5.48 21.46 16.64
C ASN A 113 -4.56 20.26 16.94
N VAL A 114 -4.60 19.21 16.11
CA VAL A 114 -3.80 17.98 16.31
C VAL A 114 -2.38 18.09 15.76
N VAL A 115 -2.09 19.05 14.88
CA VAL A 115 -0.78 19.21 14.22
C VAL A 115 0.37 19.40 15.23
N PRO A 116 0.25 20.20 16.31
CA PRO A 116 1.30 20.31 17.31
C PRO A 116 1.67 18.97 17.97
N ASP A 117 0.69 18.12 18.27
CA ASP A 117 0.93 16.80 18.88
C ASP A 117 1.66 15.87 17.89
N VAL A 118 1.32 15.95 16.59
CA VAL A 118 2.04 15.26 15.52
C VAL A 118 3.51 15.66 15.49
N HIS A 119 3.80 16.95 15.44
CA HIS A 119 5.17 17.45 15.38
C HIS A 119 5.97 17.15 16.66
N GLU A 120 5.33 17.11 17.83
CA GLU A 120 5.97 16.66 19.07
C GLU A 120 6.49 15.22 18.95
N VAL A 121 5.66 14.30 18.44
CA VAL A 121 6.06 12.90 18.21
C VAL A 121 7.19 12.82 17.17
N LEU A 122 7.08 13.55 16.06
CA LEU A 122 8.12 13.59 15.02
C LEU A 122 9.46 14.12 15.57
N ASP A 123 9.43 15.13 16.44
CA ASP A 123 10.62 15.70 17.06
C ASP A 123 11.25 14.73 18.08
N ARG A 124 10.43 14.00 18.84
CA ARG A 124 10.90 12.91 19.73
C ARG A 124 11.53 11.77 18.93
N MET A 125 10.92 11.36 17.83
CA MET A 125 11.48 10.35 16.93
C MET A 125 12.83 10.82 16.36
N ALA A 126 12.90 12.06 15.87
CA ALA A 126 14.12 12.63 15.31
C ALA A 126 15.24 12.70 16.37
N SER A 127 14.92 13.11 17.60
CA SER A 127 15.87 13.11 18.71
C SER A 127 16.40 11.70 19.01
N PHE A 128 15.52 10.70 19.07
CA PHE A 128 15.90 9.31 19.28
C PHE A 128 16.81 8.78 18.14
N VAL A 129 16.42 9.01 16.89
CA VAL A 129 17.21 8.62 15.71
C VAL A 129 18.60 9.26 15.73
N ASN A 130 18.70 10.54 16.08
CA ASN A 130 19.98 11.23 16.17
C ASN A 130 20.89 10.62 17.24
N ARG A 131 20.33 10.17 18.38
CA ARG A 131 21.08 9.49 19.46
C ARG A 131 21.59 8.12 19.03
N ILE A 132 20.81 7.38 18.24
CA ILE A 132 21.24 6.11 17.64
C ILE A 132 22.37 6.35 16.64
N SER A 133 22.16 7.26 15.68
CA SER A 133 23.12 7.55 14.60
C SER A 133 24.44 8.14 15.10
N SER A 134 24.42 9.00 16.14
CA SER A 134 25.65 9.49 16.77
C SER A 134 26.37 8.42 17.60
N GLY A 135 25.63 7.37 18.00
CA GLY A 135 26.06 6.36 18.94
C GLY A 135 26.11 6.85 20.38
N GLU A 136 25.40 7.93 20.71
CA GLU A 136 25.11 8.34 22.09
C GLU A 136 24.22 7.29 22.78
N TRP A 137 23.22 6.77 22.07
CA TRP A 137 22.45 5.63 22.53
C TRP A 137 23.32 4.37 22.49
N LYS A 138 23.47 3.74 23.66
CA LYS A 138 24.19 2.49 23.82
C LYS A 138 23.24 1.37 24.21
N GLY A 139 23.54 0.17 23.74
CA GLY A 139 23.00 -1.06 24.30
C GLY A 139 23.44 -1.24 25.75
N HIS A 140 22.90 -2.27 26.40
CA HIS A 140 23.11 -2.60 27.79
C HIS A 140 24.60 -2.77 28.16
N THR A 141 25.40 -3.31 27.24
CA THR A 141 26.85 -3.52 27.42
C THR A 141 27.71 -2.29 27.08
N GLY A 142 27.10 -1.16 26.73
CA GLY A 142 27.80 0.05 26.29
C GLY A 142 28.17 0.09 24.80
N LYS A 143 27.89 -0.96 24.04
CA LYS A 143 28.10 -0.99 22.58
C LYS A 143 27.11 -0.09 21.84
N LYS A 144 27.49 0.38 20.65
CA LYS A 144 26.59 1.12 19.76
C LYS A 144 25.57 0.15 19.16
N ILE A 145 24.35 0.64 18.90
CA ILE A 145 23.37 -0.12 18.13
C ILE A 145 23.80 -0.18 16.66
N ARG A 146 23.78 -1.38 16.09
CA ARG A 146 24.09 -1.66 14.69
C ARG A 146 22.95 -2.37 13.97
N ASN A 147 22.07 -3.03 14.71
CA ASN A 147 20.99 -3.82 14.15
C ASN A 147 19.66 -3.27 14.66
N VAL A 148 18.69 -3.12 13.78
CA VAL A 148 17.33 -2.69 14.11
C VAL A 148 16.36 -3.71 13.55
N VAL A 149 15.53 -4.29 14.41
CA VAL A 149 14.50 -5.26 14.03
C VAL A 149 13.12 -4.67 14.33
N ASN A 150 12.36 -4.35 13.29
CA ASN A 150 10.97 -3.95 13.41
C ASN A 150 10.09 -5.20 13.61
N ILE A 151 9.24 -5.21 14.62
CA ILE A 151 8.29 -6.29 14.90
C ILE A 151 6.88 -5.73 14.78
N GLY A 152 6.16 -6.12 13.74
CA GLY A 152 4.81 -5.63 13.44
C GLY A 152 4.17 -6.46 12.32
N ILE A 153 2.85 -6.41 12.16
CA ILE A 153 2.17 -7.14 11.07
C ILE A 153 1.17 -6.22 10.35
N GLY A 154 0.93 -6.50 9.08
CA GLY A 154 0.04 -5.70 8.23
C GLY A 154 0.51 -4.26 8.13
N GLY A 155 -0.30 -3.31 8.59
CA GLY A 155 0.02 -1.88 8.47
C GLY A 155 1.25 -1.43 9.27
N SER A 156 1.57 -2.17 10.34
CA SER A 156 2.77 -1.94 11.17
C SER A 156 4.07 -2.49 10.54
N ASP A 157 3.99 -3.10 9.35
CA ASP A 157 5.12 -3.73 8.67
C ASP A 157 5.20 -3.39 7.19
N LEU A 158 4.11 -3.60 6.43
CA LEU A 158 4.09 -3.45 4.98
C LEU A 158 4.55 -2.07 4.50
N GLY A 159 4.10 -0.99 5.18
CA GLY A 159 4.58 0.36 4.93
C GLY A 159 6.08 0.49 5.24
N PRO A 160 6.49 0.28 6.50
CA PRO A 160 7.90 0.32 6.90
C PRO A 160 8.88 -0.46 6.02
N VAL A 161 8.60 -1.73 5.70
CA VAL A 161 9.48 -2.57 4.86
C VAL A 161 9.51 -2.06 3.42
N MET A 162 8.36 -1.61 2.89
CA MET A 162 8.29 -1.03 1.55
C MET A 162 9.11 0.25 1.47
N ALA A 163 8.96 1.18 2.42
CA ALA A 163 9.71 2.43 2.40
C ALA A 163 11.21 2.22 2.61
N TYR A 164 11.61 1.26 3.46
CA TYR A 164 13.01 0.90 3.61
C TYR A 164 13.62 0.39 2.31
N GLU A 165 12.97 -0.57 1.63
CA GLU A 165 13.48 -1.08 0.34
C GLU A 165 13.49 0.00 -0.74
N ALA A 166 12.40 0.77 -0.87
CA ALA A 166 12.26 1.86 -1.83
C ALA A 166 13.34 2.94 -1.67
N LEU A 167 13.67 3.29 -0.43
CA LEU A 167 14.64 4.35 -0.12
C LEU A 167 16.00 3.80 0.32
N ARG A 168 16.27 2.53 0.05
CA ARG A 168 17.49 1.85 0.50
C ARG A 168 18.75 2.55 0.01
N HIS A 169 18.72 3.20 -1.16
CA HIS A 169 19.83 4.03 -1.65
C HIS A 169 20.26 5.12 -0.66
N TYR A 170 19.29 5.74 0.03
CA TYR A 170 19.49 6.81 1.01
C TYR A 170 19.74 6.31 2.44
N SER A 171 19.71 4.98 2.65
CA SER A 171 19.81 4.42 3.99
C SER A 171 21.22 4.55 4.59
N ASN A 172 21.28 4.75 5.90
CA ASN A 172 22.49 4.61 6.68
C ASN A 172 22.97 3.15 6.63
N ARG A 173 24.05 2.91 5.86
CA ARG A 173 24.62 1.58 5.64
C ARG A 173 25.35 1.00 6.86
N GLU A 174 25.52 1.77 7.92
CA GLU A 174 26.05 1.26 9.19
C GLU A 174 25.00 0.49 10.00
N LEU A 175 23.71 0.70 9.70
CA LEU A 175 22.59 0.01 10.34
C LEU A 175 22.11 -1.17 9.48
N THR A 176 21.98 -2.32 10.10
CA THR A 176 21.28 -3.48 9.54
C THR A 176 19.81 -3.42 9.94
N MET A 177 18.94 -3.18 8.96
CA MET A 177 17.49 -3.15 9.17
C MET A 177 16.88 -4.52 8.84
N ARG A 178 16.03 -5.04 9.72
CA ARG A 178 15.27 -6.29 9.56
C ARG A 178 13.82 -6.08 9.98
N PHE A 179 12.93 -6.92 9.46
CA PHE A 179 11.48 -6.82 9.66
C PHE A 179 10.94 -8.21 9.97
N VAL A 180 10.29 -8.35 11.12
CA VAL A 180 9.66 -9.59 11.59
C VAL A 180 8.16 -9.34 11.68
N SER A 181 7.39 -10.12 10.93
CA SER A 181 5.94 -9.94 10.85
C SER A 181 5.17 -11.22 11.10
N ASN A 182 5.59 -12.34 10.53
CA ASN A 182 4.87 -13.59 10.60
C ASN A 182 5.03 -14.24 11.99
N VAL A 183 4.00 -14.92 12.48
CA VAL A 183 4.06 -15.72 13.71
C VAL A 183 4.77 -17.06 13.50
N ASP A 184 5.00 -17.46 12.24
CA ASP A 184 5.95 -18.51 11.91
C ASP A 184 7.33 -18.14 12.49
N ALA A 185 7.82 -18.93 13.43
CA ALA A 185 9.08 -18.70 14.12
C ALA A 185 10.28 -18.60 13.17
N THR A 186 10.17 -19.13 11.94
CA THR A 186 11.17 -18.99 10.89
C THR A 186 11.48 -17.52 10.60
N ASP A 187 10.47 -16.64 10.59
CA ASP A 187 10.65 -15.22 10.27
C ASP A 187 11.54 -14.53 11.32
N PHE A 188 11.29 -14.79 12.60
CA PHE A 188 12.14 -14.31 13.68
C PHE A 188 13.53 -14.96 13.67
N ALA A 189 13.59 -16.28 13.51
CA ALA A 189 14.85 -17.04 13.53
C ALA A 189 15.81 -16.60 12.43
N GLU A 190 15.32 -16.44 11.19
CA GLU A 190 16.12 -15.97 10.04
C GLU A 190 16.48 -14.49 10.14
N SER A 191 15.56 -13.66 10.65
CA SER A 191 15.82 -12.23 10.82
C SER A 191 16.88 -11.94 11.88
N THR A 192 17.06 -12.82 12.85
CA THR A 192 18.05 -12.67 13.93
C THR A 192 19.36 -13.43 13.70
N GLN A 193 19.47 -14.22 12.62
CA GLN A 193 20.72 -14.89 12.26
C GLN A 193 21.87 -13.88 12.12
N GLY A 194 22.98 -14.16 12.82
CA GLY A 194 24.19 -13.36 12.77
C GLY A 194 24.12 -12.01 13.48
N LEU A 195 23.02 -11.68 14.16
CA LEU A 195 22.92 -10.44 14.95
C LEU A 195 23.55 -10.62 16.34
N ASP A 196 24.28 -9.61 16.82
CA ASP A 196 24.76 -9.54 18.21
C ASP A 196 23.65 -8.92 19.11
N PRO A 197 23.13 -9.64 20.13
CA PRO A 197 22.17 -9.10 21.10
C PRO A 197 22.61 -7.77 21.73
N ALA A 198 23.92 -7.60 21.99
CA ALA A 198 24.48 -6.40 22.59
C ALA A 198 24.43 -5.16 21.67
N GLU A 199 24.17 -5.33 20.37
CA GLU A 199 24.12 -4.27 19.36
C GLU A 199 22.75 -4.17 18.68
N THR A 200 21.73 -4.90 19.16
CA THR A 200 20.44 -5.04 18.48
C THR A 200 19.32 -4.30 19.20
N LEU A 201 18.65 -3.40 18.49
CA LEU A 201 17.44 -2.71 18.94
C LEU A 201 16.20 -3.33 18.31
N PHE A 202 15.19 -3.60 19.13
CA PHE A 202 13.87 -4.05 18.70
C PHE A 202 12.85 -2.91 18.77
N ILE A 203 12.05 -2.76 17.71
CA ILE A 203 10.94 -1.82 17.64
C ILE A 203 9.65 -2.64 17.65
N VAL A 204 8.83 -2.52 18.70
CA VAL A 204 7.55 -3.25 18.79
C VAL A 204 6.42 -2.34 18.30
N ALA A 205 5.90 -2.62 17.11
CA ALA A 205 4.93 -1.80 16.40
C ALA A 205 3.51 -2.39 16.48
N SER A 206 2.72 -1.97 17.47
CA SER A 206 1.34 -2.42 17.65
C SER A 206 0.47 -1.36 18.33
N LYS A 207 -0.59 -0.92 17.64
CA LYS A 207 -1.55 0.06 18.15
C LYS A 207 -2.11 -0.31 19.51
N THR A 208 -2.60 -1.54 19.63
CA THR A 208 -3.23 -2.08 20.85
C THR A 208 -2.24 -2.71 21.81
N PHE A 209 -1.06 -3.10 21.30
CA PHE A 209 -0.06 -3.89 22.02
C PHE A 209 -0.59 -5.26 22.48
N THR A 210 -1.56 -5.80 21.74
CA THR A 210 -2.20 -7.09 22.04
C THR A 210 -2.28 -8.05 20.85
N THR A 211 -1.85 -7.62 19.65
CA THR A 211 -1.85 -8.44 18.44
C THR A 211 -1.07 -9.73 18.67
N GLN A 212 -1.71 -10.89 18.46
CA GLN A 212 -1.17 -12.18 18.87
C GLN A 212 0.19 -12.48 18.21
N GLU A 213 0.31 -12.24 16.92
CA GLU A 213 1.53 -12.46 16.13
C GLU A 213 2.65 -11.54 16.62
N THR A 214 2.38 -10.23 16.71
CA THR A 214 3.35 -9.22 17.17
C THR A 214 3.82 -9.48 18.60
N MET A 215 2.91 -9.83 19.51
CA MET A 215 3.26 -10.06 20.91
C MET A 215 3.97 -11.40 21.12
N THR A 216 3.65 -12.43 20.32
CA THR A 216 4.44 -13.67 20.29
C THR A 216 5.88 -13.35 19.90
N ASN A 217 6.08 -12.63 18.78
CA ASN A 217 7.41 -12.26 18.31
C ASN A 217 8.16 -11.31 19.26
N ALA A 218 7.48 -10.33 19.87
CA ALA A 218 8.09 -9.44 20.85
C ALA A 218 8.57 -10.21 22.09
N ASN A 219 7.79 -11.18 22.58
CA ASN A 219 8.22 -12.03 23.70
C ASN A 219 9.38 -12.95 23.31
N THR A 220 9.37 -13.51 22.09
CA THR A 220 10.52 -14.28 21.56
C THR A 220 11.77 -13.42 21.45
N ALA A 221 11.66 -12.19 20.93
CA ALA A 221 12.74 -11.22 20.87
C ALA A 221 13.31 -10.88 22.24
N ARG A 222 12.42 -10.69 23.23
CA ARG A 222 12.81 -10.41 24.61
C ARG A 222 13.56 -11.59 25.22
N ALA A 223 13.10 -12.82 25.01
CA ALA A 223 13.80 -14.02 25.46
C ALA A 223 15.18 -14.12 24.78
N TRP A 224 15.23 -13.99 23.45
CA TRP A 224 16.46 -14.03 22.66
C TRP A 224 17.51 -12.99 23.13
N LEU A 225 17.07 -11.75 23.41
CA LEU A 225 17.95 -10.71 23.92
C LEU A 225 18.51 -11.08 25.29
N LEU A 226 17.64 -11.51 26.22
CA LEU A 226 18.04 -11.82 27.59
C LEU A 226 18.97 -13.04 27.64
N ASP A 227 18.69 -14.09 26.87
CA ASP A 227 19.55 -15.26 26.76
C ASP A 227 20.95 -14.87 26.23
N GLY A 228 21.00 -13.93 25.29
CA GLY A 228 22.24 -13.37 24.74
C GLY A 228 22.99 -12.41 25.67
N LEU A 229 22.36 -11.93 26.75
CA LEU A 229 22.89 -10.94 27.69
C LEU A 229 22.83 -11.43 29.15
N GLU A 230 23.02 -12.74 29.36
CA GLU A 230 23.12 -13.39 30.68
C GLU A 230 21.90 -13.19 31.60
N GLY A 231 20.73 -12.88 31.03
CA GLY A 231 19.45 -12.80 31.74
C GLY A 231 19.18 -11.47 32.47
N ASP A 232 19.97 -10.41 32.26
CA ASP A 232 19.72 -9.12 32.92
C ASP A 232 18.47 -8.41 32.35
N LYS A 233 17.39 -8.41 33.12
CA LYS A 233 16.11 -7.80 32.75
C LYS A 233 16.20 -6.30 32.48
N SER A 234 17.19 -5.59 33.03
CA SER A 234 17.39 -4.17 32.78
C SER A 234 17.83 -3.87 31.34
N ALA A 235 18.30 -4.88 30.59
CA ALA A 235 18.64 -4.74 29.18
C ALA A 235 17.44 -4.33 28.31
N VAL A 236 16.22 -4.73 28.68
CA VAL A 236 15.00 -4.45 27.89
C VAL A 236 14.83 -2.95 27.63
N ALA A 237 15.03 -2.11 28.65
CA ALA A 237 14.85 -0.66 28.53
C ALA A 237 15.85 0.02 27.58
N LYS A 238 16.94 -0.65 27.21
CA LYS A 238 17.97 -0.14 26.27
C LYS A 238 17.88 -0.71 24.86
N HIS A 239 17.16 -1.83 24.71
CA HIS A 239 17.10 -2.63 23.49
C HIS A 239 15.68 -2.77 22.93
N PHE A 240 14.67 -2.19 23.58
CA PHE A 240 13.30 -2.17 23.08
C PHE A 240 12.72 -0.76 23.12
N VAL A 241 12.02 -0.40 22.04
CA VAL A 241 11.14 0.76 21.96
C VAL A 241 9.75 0.33 21.46
N ALA A 242 8.72 1.11 21.74
CA ALA A 242 7.34 0.78 21.38
C ALA A 242 6.69 1.86 20.52
N LEU A 243 5.92 1.44 19.51
CA LEU A 243 5.06 2.30 18.71
C LEU A 243 3.62 1.87 19.02
N SER A 244 2.96 2.61 19.92
CA SER A 244 1.68 2.17 20.49
C SER A 244 0.88 3.32 21.09
N THR A 245 -0.35 3.01 21.47
CA THR A 245 -1.22 3.89 22.28
C THR A 245 -1.41 3.37 23.71
N ASN A 246 -0.94 2.15 24.01
CA ASN A 246 -1.20 1.46 25.26
C ASN A 246 0.00 1.49 26.23
N ALA A 247 0.15 2.60 26.95
CA ALA A 247 1.27 2.80 27.87
C ALA A 247 1.35 1.77 29.02
N GLU A 248 0.20 1.24 29.47
CA GLU A 248 0.15 0.22 30.52
C GLU A 248 0.76 -1.10 30.03
N ALA A 249 0.36 -1.59 28.86
CA ALA A 249 0.89 -2.81 28.28
C ALA A 249 2.38 -2.69 27.91
N VAL A 250 2.81 -1.53 27.39
CA VAL A 250 4.22 -1.24 27.10
C VAL A 250 5.07 -1.29 28.37
N ARG A 251 4.60 -0.67 29.46
CA ARG A 251 5.29 -0.71 30.76
C ARG A 251 5.32 -2.13 31.33
N ALA A 252 4.22 -2.87 31.24
CA ALA A 252 4.12 -4.25 31.71
C ALA A 252 5.10 -5.19 30.98
N PHE A 253 5.38 -4.93 29.71
CA PHE A 253 6.39 -5.66 28.93
C PHE A 253 7.84 -5.34 29.38
N GLY A 254 8.05 -4.18 30.01
CA GLY A 254 9.35 -3.72 30.52
C GLY A 254 10.03 -2.66 29.65
N ILE A 255 9.32 -2.09 28.68
CA ILE A 255 9.79 -0.94 27.90
C ILE A 255 9.59 0.32 28.73
N ASP A 256 10.61 1.18 28.73
CA ASP A 256 10.52 2.53 29.27
C ASP A 256 9.53 3.36 28.43
N THR A 257 8.52 3.94 29.07
CA THR A 257 7.49 4.73 28.41
C THR A 257 8.02 6.00 27.77
N ASP A 258 9.20 6.48 28.17
CA ASP A 258 9.88 7.58 27.48
C ASP A 258 10.33 7.19 26.06
N ASN A 259 10.53 5.88 25.84
CA ASN A 259 10.83 5.26 24.53
C ASN A 259 9.58 4.66 23.86
N MET A 260 8.40 5.11 24.29
CA MET A 260 7.14 4.87 23.59
C MET A 260 6.80 6.07 22.71
N PHE A 261 6.57 5.83 21.44
CA PHE A 261 6.14 6.82 20.46
C PHE A 261 4.65 6.61 20.16
N GLY A 262 3.86 7.61 20.54
CA GLY A 262 2.41 7.58 20.42
C GLY A 262 1.91 7.87 19.01
N PHE A 263 0.70 7.40 18.71
CA PHE A 263 -0.10 7.82 17.55
C PHE A 263 -1.58 7.73 17.91
N TRP A 264 -2.49 8.07 16.99
CA TRP A 264 -3.90 8.28 17.32
C TRP A 264 -4.84 7.22 16.75
N ASP A 265 -6.05 7.17 17.29
CA ASP A 265 -7.10 6.24 16.87
C ASP A 265 -7.58 6.47 15.43
N TRP A 266 -7.58 7.73 14.97
CA TRP A 266 -7.89 8.14 13.60
C TRP A 266 -6.81 7.77 12.56
N VAL A 267 -5.68 7.20 13.00
CA VAL A 267 -4.67 6.60 12.11
C VAL A 267 -5.03 5.13 11.87
N GLY A 268 -5.49 4.84 10.65
CA GLY A 268 -5.72 3.48 10.18
C GLY A 268 -4.40 2.75 9.92
N GLY A 269 -4.33 1.44 10.19
CA GLY A 269 -3.06 0.69 10.09
C GLY A 269 -2.39 0.79 8.72
N ARG A 270 -3.16 0.59 7.65
CA ARG A 270 -2.68 0.70 6.25
C ARG A 270 -2.38 2.14 5.78
N TYR A 271 -2.61 3.13 6.64
CA TYR A 271 -2.34 4.57 6.44
C TYR A 271 -1.41 5.13 7.54
N SER A 272 -0.57 4.29 8.15
CA SER A 272 0.17 4.66 9.37
C SER A 272 1.66 4.92 9.17
N MET A 273 2.21 4.65 7.98
CA MET A 273 3.66 4.70 7.72
C MET A 273 4.28 6.10 7.96
N ASP A 274 3.50 7.16 7.81
CA ASP A 274 3.86 8.56 8.05
C ASP A 274 3.67 9.01 9.51
N SER A 275 3.21 8.11 10.40
CA SER A 275 3.15 8.31 11.85
C SER A 275 4.39 7.78 12.58
N ALA A 276 4.29 7.57 13.90
CA ALA A 276 5.29 6.87 14.70
C ALA A 276 5.68 5.49 14.14
N ILE A 277 4.75 4.80 13.45
CA ILE A 277 5.01 3.52 12.76
C ILE A 277 6.20 3.63 11.78
N GLY A 278 6.44 4.81 11.20
CA GLY A 278 7.59 5.10 10.34
C GLY A 278 8.94 5.23 11.05
N LEU A 279 9.06 4.95 12.36
CA LEU A 279 10.32 5.10 13.09
C LEU A 279 11.47 4.30 12.47
N SER A 280 11.24 3.06 12.04
CA SER A 280 12.25 2.25 11.36
C SER A 280 12.71 2.88 10.04
N THR A 281 11.79 3.51 9.31
CA THR A 281 12.11 4.27 8.09
C THR A 281 12.95 5.49 8.42
N MET A 282 12.59 6.27 9.45
CA MET A 282 13.36 7.43 9.90
C MET A 282 14.76 7.04 10.40
N LEU A 283 14.91 5.90 11.07
CA LEU A 283 16.23 5.35 11.44
C LEU A 283 17.06 5.03 10.20
N ALA A 284 16.43 4.46 9.16
CA ALA A 284 17.13 4.11 7.94
C ALA A 284 17.61 5.35 7.17
N ILE A 285 16.74 6.33 6.90
CA ILE A 285 17.04 7.45 5.97
C ILE A 285 17.33 8.79 6.67
N GLY A 286 17.32 8.81 8.00
CA GLY A 286 17.49 10.00 8.82
C GLY A 286 16.24 10.89 8.92
N PRO A 287 16.21 11.83 9.89
CA PRO A 287 15.07 12.72 10.10
C PRO A 287 14.74 13.60 8.89
N ASP A 288 15.75 14.09 8.18
CA ASP A 288 15.53 14.98 7.03
C ASP A 288 14.98 14.22 5.83
N GLY A 289 15.46 13.01 5.56
CA GLY A 289 14.89 12.12 4.55
C GLY A 289 13.42 11.78 4.86
N PHE A 290 13.09 11.54 6.13
CA PHE A 290 11.71 11.30 6.55
C PHE A 290 10.82 12.55 6.36
N ARG A 291 11.31 13.74 6.71
CA ARG A 291 10.58 15.00 6.47
C ARG A 291 10.36 15.28 4.99
N GLU A 292 11.33 15.00 4.13
CA GLU A 292 11.17 15.09 2.68
C GLU A 292 10.08 14.15 2.18
N MET A 293 10.02 12.93 2.71
CA MET A 293 8.94 11.99 2.42
C MET A 293 7.58 12.57 2.82
N LEU A 294 7.42 13.04 4.05
CA LEU A 294 6.17 13.70 4.51
C LEU A 294 5.77 14.89 3.63
N ALA A 295 6.75 15.68 3.17
CA ALA A 295 6.48 16.82 2.30
C ALA A 295 5.89 16.39 0.95
N GLY A 296 6.38 15.30 0.36
CA GLY A 296 5.80 14.78 -0.89
C GLY A 296 4.38 14.22 -0.73
N PHE A 297 4.11 13.54 0.39
CA PHE A 297 2.75 13.16 0.71
C PHE A 297 1.83 14.41 0.81
N HIS A 298 2.30 15.46 1.50
CA HIS A 298 1.54 16.71 1.67
C HIS A 298 1.29 17.47 0.35
N GLU A 299 2.23 17.43 -0.58
CA GLU A 299 2.05 18.00 -1.93
C GLU A 299 0.89 17.31 -2.66
N MET A 300 0.85 15.98 -2.62
CA MET A 300 -0.23 15.21 -3.24
C MET A 300 -1.57 15.35 -2.48
N ASP A 301 -1.56 15.49 -1.15
CA ASP A 301 -2.75 15.86 -0.38
C ASP A 301 -3.34 17.20 -0.82
N THR A 302 -2.46 18.19 -0.98
CA THR A 302 -2.87 19.55 -1.38
C THR A 302 -3.45 19.51 -2.80
N HIS A 303 -2.80 18.79 -3.71
CA HIS A 303 -3.33 18.53 -5.05
C HIS A 303 -4.71 17.87 -4.99
N TYR A 304 -4.84 16.78 -4.22
CA TYR A 304 -6.08 16.03 -4.10
C TYR A 304 -7.23 16.88 -3.53
N ARG A 305 -6.93 17.73 -2.54
CA ARG A 305 -7.93 18.59 -1.90
C ARG A 305 -8.39 19.74 -2.78
N THR A 306 -7.47 20.34 -3.56
CA THR A 306 -7.71 21.65 -4.20
C THR A 306 -7.88 21.62 -5.71
N ALA A 307 -7.34 20.61 -6.40
CA ALA A 307 -7.41 20.54 -7.86
C ALA A 307 -8.85 20.23 -8.33
N PRO A 308 -9.31 20.87 -9.44
CA PRO A 308 -10.56 20.47 -10.10
C PRO A 308 -10.57 18.98 -10.42
N LEU A 309 -11.72 18.30 -10.25
CA LEU A 309 -11.80 16.84 -10.40
C LEU A 309 -11.31 16.31 -11.76
N ASP A 310 -11.43 17.11 -12.83
CA ASP A 310 -10.96 16.79 -14.19
C ASP A 310 -9.46 17.08 -14.41
N GLN A 311 -8.76 17.62 -13.41
CA GLN A 311 -7.31 17.84 -13.37
C GLN A 311 -6.66 17.20 -12.13
N ASN A 312 -7.43 16.43 -11.37
CA ASN A 312 -7.02 15.84 -10.10
C ASN A 312 -6.56 14.40 -10.32
N MET A 313 -5.27 14.15 -10.10
CA MET A 313 -4.60 12.92 -10.54
C MET A 313 -5.12 11.67 -9.81
N PRO A 314 -5.22 11.66 -8.46
CA PRO A 314 -5.86 10.56 -7.75
C PRO A 314 -7.32 10.34 -8.16
N VAL A 315 -8.07 11.41 -8.43
CA VAL A 315 -9.46 11.29 -8.88
C VAL A 315 -9.55 10.62 -10.24
N ILE A 316 -8.75 11.04 -11.21
CA ILE A 316 -8.73 10.44 -12.55
C ILE A 316 -8.31 8.97 -12.49
N MET A 317 -7.23 8.64 -11.78
CA MET A 317 -6.80 7.25 -11.64
C MET A 317 -7.85 6.38 -10.92
N GLY A 318 -8.46 6.90 -9.85
CA GLY A 318 -9.57 6.23 -9.15
C GLY A 318 -10.77 5.97 -10.07
N LEU A 319 -11.15 6.96 -10.88
CA LEU A 319 -12.24 6.87 -11.86
C LEU A 319 -11.94 5.90 -13.00
N LEU A 320 -10.69 5.81 -13.47
CA LEU A 320 -10.27 4.81 -14.45
C LEU A 320 -10.36 3.39 -13.85
N GLY A 321 -9.94 3.20 -12.60
CA GLY A 321 -10.14 1.92 -11.90
C GLY A 321 -11.62 1.52 -11.82
N LEU A 322 -12.51 2.47 -11.51
CA LEU A 322 -13.96 2.27 -11.50
C LEU A 322 -14.50 1.95 -12.90
N TRP A 323 -14.04 2.69 -13.92
CA TRP A 323 -14.39 2.47 -15.31
C TRP A 323 -14.11 1.03 -15.76
N TYR A 324 -12.92 0.52 -15.41
CA TYR A 324 -12.54 -0.84 -15.77
C TYR A 324 -13.24 -1.91 -14.94
N SER A 325 -13.35 -1.71 -13.62
CA SER A 325 -14.02 -2.66 -12.74
C SER A 325 -15.50 -2.81 -13.10
N ASN A 326 -16.24 -1.70 -13.17
CA ASN A 326 -17.70 -1.76 -13.22
C ASN A 326 -18.30 -1.79 -14.62
N PHE A 327 -17.60 -1.30 -15.65
CA PHE A 327 -18.13 -1.26 -17.01
C PHE A 327 -17.46 -2.28 -17.93
N PHE A 328 -16.13 -2.42 -17.83
CA PHE A 328 -15.38 -3.45 -18.58
C PHE A 328 -15.28 -4.80 -17.85
N GLY A 329 -15.68 -4.89 -16.58
CA GLY A 329 -15.65 -6.14 -15.81
C GLY A 329 -14.25 -6.62 -15.43
N ALA A 330 -13.25 -5.73 -15.41
CA ALA A 330 -11.89 -6.06 -15.02
C ALA A 330 -11.81 -6.29 -13.50
N GLN A 331 -11.53 -7.52 -13.08
CA GLN A 331 -11.49 -7.90 -11.66
C GLN A 331 -10.13 -7.63 -11.00
N THR A 332 -9.14 -7.21 -11.76
CA THR A 332 -7.76 -7.10 -11.30
C THR A 332 -7.04 -5.91 -11.93
N LEU A 333 -6.06 -5.36 -11.21
CA LEU A 333 -5.18 -4.29 -11.66
C LEU A 333 -3.73 -4.66 -11.33
N ALA A 334 -2.85 -4.56 -12.32
CA ALA A 334 -1.43 -4.83 -12.15
C ALA A 334 -0.64 -3.54 -11.90
N VAL A 335 0.14 -3.46 -10.82
CA VAL A 335 1.06 -2.34 -10.55
C VAL A 335 2.49 -2.80 -10.82
N LEU A 336 3.13 -2.19 -11.81
CA LEU A 336 4.34 -2.70 -12.45
C LEU A 336 5.44 -1.63 -12.38
N PRO A 337 6.15 -1.50 -11.23
CA PRO A 337 7.22 -0.53 -11.10
C PRO A 337 8.46 -0.97 -11.89
N TYR A 338 8.95 -0.11 -12.77
CA TYR A 338 10.24 -0.27 -13.45
C TYR A 338 11.34 0.37 -12.61
N ASP A 339 11.41 -0.06 -11.34
CA ASP A 339 12.46 0.23 -10.38
C ASP A 339 12.53 -0.94 -9.37
N GLN A 340 13.73 -1.52 -9.20
CA GLN A 340 13.91 -2.68 -8.33
C GLN A 340 13.73 -2.34 -6.84
N TYR A 341 14.00 -1.11 -6.42
CA TYR A 341 13.78 -0.68 -5.04
C TYR A 341 12.28 -0.69 -4.67
N LEU A 342 11.39 -0.55 -5.65
CA LEU A 342 9.93 -0.64 -5.46
C LEU A 342 9.38 -2.07 -5.46
N SER A 343 10.22 -3.10 -5.28
CA SER A 343 9.78 -4.52 -5.23
C SER A 343 8.69 -4.83 -4.21
N ARG A 344 8.63 -4.09 -3.09
CA ARG A 344 7.59 -4.24 -2.06
C ARG A 344 6.40 -3.31 -2.24
N PHE A 345 6.42 -2.43 -3.23
CA PHE A 345 5.34 -1.48 -3.48
C PHE A 345 4.01 -2.16 -3.85
N PRO A 346 3.97 -3.19 -4.74
CA PRO A 346 2.73 -3.92 -5.00
C PRO A 346 2.15 -4.58 -3.74
N ALA A 347 3.00 -5.17 -2.87
CA ALA A 347 2.55 -5.79 -1.62
C ALA A 347 1.98 -4.77 -0.61
N TYR A 348 2.57 -3.58 -0.53
CA TYR A 348 1.99 -2.48 0.25
C TYR A 348 0.63 -2.05 -0.31
N LEU A 349 0.52 -1.87 -1.63
CA LEU A 349 -0.73 -1.49 -2.28
C LEU A 349 -1.82 -2.56 -2.13
N GLN A 350 -1.48 -3.84 -2.11
CA GLN A 350 -2.45 -4.91 -1.83
C GLN A 350 -3.23 -4.67 -0.54
N GLN A 351 -2.54 -4.34 0.56
CA GLN A 351 -3.24 -4.03 1.80
C GLN A 351 -4.01 -2.71 1.66
N LEU A 352 -3.37 -1.66 1.16
CA LEU A 352 -3.98 -0.33 1.05
C LEU A 352 -5.29 -0.38 0.25
N THR A 353 -5.33 -1.09 -0.87
CA THR A 353 -6.50 -1.12 -1.75
C THR A 353 -7.49 -2.22 -1.36
N MET A 354 -7.04 -3.46 -1.15
CA MET A 354 -7.94 -4.61 -0.99
C MET A 354 -8.58 -4.64 0.39
N GLU A 355 -7.85 -4.28 1.46
CA GLU A 355 -8.42 -4.20 2.82
C GLU A 355 -9.37 -2.99 2.96
N SER A 356 -9.10 -1.89 2.24
CA SER A 356 -9.97 -0.71 2.22
C SER A 356 -11.25 -0.95 1.42
N ASN A 357 -11.11 -1.33 0.15
CA ASN A 357 -12.23 -1.32 -0.80
C ASN A 357 -12.82 -2.71 -1.10
N GLY A 358 -12.26 -3.79 -0.55
CA GLY A 358 -12.81 -5.14 -0.61
C GLY A 358 -14.05 -5.32 0.27
N LYS A 359 -15.09 -4.52 0.01
CA LYS A 359 -16.30 -4.40 0.84
C LYS A 359 -17.52 -4.85 0.08
N SER A 360 -18.53 -5.26 0.84
CA SER A 360 -19.78 -5.78 0.27
C SER A 360 -21.04 -5.07 0.79
N VAL A 361 -20.87 -4.08 1.67
CA VAL A 361 -21.95 -3.36 2.32
C VAL A 361 -21.69 -1.86 2.22
N THR A 362 -22.71 -1.07 1.88
CA THR A 362 -22.65 0.39 1.81
C THR A 362 -22.65 1.03 3.20
N LEU A 363 -22.37 2.33 3.27
CA LEU A 363 -22.43 3.11 4.51
C LEU A 363 -23.82 3.08 5.19
N GLU A 364 -24.89 2.83 4.44
CA GLU A 364 -26.26 2.67 4.98
C GLU A 364 -26.58 1.22 5.40
N GLY A 365 -25.61 0.31 5.40
CA GLY A 365 -25.81 -1.08 5.82
C GLY A 365 -26.51 -1.95 4.78
N LYS A 366 -26.51 -1.57 3.48
CA LYS A 366 -27.12 -2.36 2.40
C LYS A 366 -26.06 -3.14 1.62
N ARG A 367 -26.37 -4.37 1.22
CA ARG A 367 -25.50 -5.14 0.32
C ARG A 367 -25.39 -4.44 -1.04
N VAL A 368 -24.18 -4.28 -1.55
CA VAL A 368 -23.92 -3.75 -2.91
C VAL A 368 -24.41 -4.72 -3.99
N SER A 369 -24.82 -4.20 -5.16
CA SER A 369 -25.12 -5.01 -6.36
C SER A 369 -24.14 -4.76 -7.52
N TYR A 370 -22.95 -4.31 -7.19
CA TYR A 370 -21.88 -3.96 -8.12
C TYR A 370 -20.55 -4.42 -7.50
N ASP A 371 -19.54 -4.59 -8.36
CA ASP A 371 -18.19 -4.92 -7.92
C ASP A 371 -17.54 -3.73 -7.20
N THR A 372 -16.73 -4.01 -6.18
CA THR A 372 -15.96 -3.01 -5.41
C THR A 372 -14.46 -3.18 -5.69
N GLY A 373 -13.60 -3.23 -4.67
CA GLY A 373 -12.15 -3.30 -4.84
C GLY A 373 -11.67 -4.44 -5.74
N ALA A 374 -10.77 -4.13 -6.67
CA ALA A 374 -10.12 -5.10 -7.54
C ALA A 374 -9.00 -5.86 -6.82
N VAL A 375 -8.57 -6.98 -7.38
CA VAL A 375 -7.36 -7.70 -6.95
C VAL A 375 -6.12 -6.96 -7.45
N TYR A 376 -5.33 -6.41 -6.53
CA TYR A 376 -4.06 -5.75 -6.84
C TYR A 376 -2.90 -6.75 -6.78
N TRP A 377 -2.00 -6.67 -7.75
CA TRP A 377 -0.81 -7.54 -7.82
C TRP A 377 0.25 -6.92 -8.72
N GLY A 378 1.45 -7.50 -8.73
CA GLY A 378 2.51 -7.09 -9.64
C GLY A 378 3.89 -7.40 -9.10
N GLU A 379 4.88 -7.21 -9.95
CA GLU A 379 6.31 -7.37 -9.69
C GLU A 379 7.07 -6.30 -10.48
N PRO A 380 8.30 -5.94 -10.07
CA PRO A 380 9.11 -5.01 -10.83
C PRO A 380 9.31 -5.43 -12.29
N GLY A 381 9.32 -4.43 -13.18
CA GLY A 381 9.86 -4.59 -14.52
C GLY A 381 11.39 -4.72 -14.45
N THR A 382 12.03 -5.59 -15.24
CA THR A 382 11.46 -6.43 -16.31
C THR A 382 11.07 -7.84 -15.85
N ASN A 383 11.23 -8.18 -14.57
CA ASN A 383 10.97 -9.54 -14.05
C ASN A 383 9.53 -10.00 -14.36
N GLY A 384 8.54 -9.12 -14.18
CA GLY A 384 7.15 -9.43 -14.53
C GLY A 384 6.95 -9.83 -16.00
N GLN A 385 7.75 -9.28 -16.92
CA GLN A 385 7.69 -9.62 -18.35
C GLN A 385 8.04 -11.09 -18.61
N HIS A 386 8.95 -11.63 -17.81
CA HIS A 386 9.42 -13.01 -17.90
C HIS A 386 8.67 -13.95 -16.94
N SER A 387 7.55 -13.51 -16.37
CA SER A 387 6.72 -14.29 -15.46
C SER A 387 5.28 -14.41 -15.97
N PHE A 388 4.58 -13.28 -16.09
CA PHE A 388 3.12 -13.29 -16.25
C PHE A 388 2.60 -12.37 -17.37
N TYR A 389 3.47 -11.62 -18.06
CA TYR A 389 3.03 -10.75 -19.17
C TYR A 389 2.43 -11.53 -20.34
N GLN A 390 2.74 -12.81 -20.49
CA GLN A 390 2.04 -13.69 -21.43
C GLN A 390 0.51 -13.64 -21.21
N LEU A 391 0.08 -13.74 -19.94
CA LEU A 391 -1.32 -13.67 -19.57
C LEU A 391 -1.86 -12.25 -19.77
N ILE A 392 -1.09 -11.22 -19.43
CA ILE A 392 -1.51 -9.83 -19.65
C ILE A 392 -1.74 -9.56 -21.15
N HIS A 393 -0.89 -10.06 -22.04
CA HIS A 393 -0.95 -9.78 -23.49
C HIS A 393 -1.93 -10.63 -24.29
N GLN A 394 -2.01 -11.93 -24.00
CA GLN A 394 -2.76 -12.89 -24.81
C GLN A 394 -3.75 -13.73 -23.98
N GLY A 395 -3.83 -13.50 -22.67
CA GLY A 395 -4.84 -14.12 -21.82
C GLY A 395 -6.24 -13.56 -22.08
N THR A 396 -7.23 -14.29 -21.61
CA THR A 396 -8.66 -13.98 -21.77
C THR A 396 -9.20 -12.94 -20.79
N HIS A 397 -8.38 -12.54 -19.80
CA HIS A 397 -8.73 -11.50 -18.85
C HIS A 397 -8.24 -10.13 -19.34
N LEU A 398 -9.07 -9.10 -19.15
CA LEU A 398 -8.65 -7.72 -19.29
C LEU A 398 -8.00 -7.26 -17.98
N ILE A 399 -6.73 -6.86 -18.06
CA ILE A 399 -5.93 -6.47 -16.91
C ILE A 399 -5.39 -5.06 -17.17
N PRO A 400 -6.01 -4.01 -16.60
CA PRO A 400 -5.40 -2.70 -16.55
C PRO A 400 -4.07 -2.71 -15.80
N CYS A 401 -3.11 -1.95 -16.33
CA CYS A 401 -1.76 -1.87 -15.77
C CYS A 401 -1.39 -0.43 -15.40
N ASP A 402 -0.84 -0.24 -14.21
CA ASP A 402 -0.15 0.99 -13.82
C ASP A 402 1.36 0.77 -13.91
N PHE A 403 1.98 1.37 -14.92
CA PHE A 403 3.44 1.42 -15.02
C PHE A 403 3.98 2.60 -14.22
N ILE A 404 5.03 2.37 -13.42
CA ILE A 404 5.75 3.42 -12.69
C ILE A 404 7.20 3.39 -13.15
N ALA A 405 7.71 4.46 -13.73
CA ALA A 405 9.05 4.50 -14.29
C ALA A 405 9.77 5.81 -13.95
N PHE A 406 11.10 5.74 -13.87
CA PHE A 406 11.94 6.89 -13.50
C PHE A 406 12.87 7.27 -14.63
N ALA A 407 13.01 8.56 -14.94
CA ALA A 407 13.91 9.06 -15.97
C ALA A 407 15.38 8.85 -15.59
N ASN A 408 15.70 8.95 -14.29
CA ASN A 408 17.05 8.86 -13.77
C ASN A 408 17.20 7.71 -12.75
N SER A 409 18.13 6.79 -13.03
CA SER A 409 18.53 5.75 -12.08
C SER A 409 19.26 6.32 -10.86
N LEU A 410 19.06 5.68 -9.70
CA LEU A 410 19.89 5.87 -8.51
C LEU A 410 21.24 5.13 -8.60
N ASN A 411 21.39 4.23 -9.58
CA ASN A 411 22.58 3.44 -9.85
C ASN A 411 22.95 3.56 -11.35
N PRO A 412 23.61 4.67 -11.78
CA PRO A 412 23.89 4.94 -13.19
C PRO A 412 25.05 4.08 -13.72
N ILE A 413 24.76 2.79 -13.98
CA ILE A 413 25.73 1.80 -14.47
C ILE A 413 25.52 1.59 -15.97
N GLY A 414 26.42 2.11 -16.79
CA GLY A 414 26.40 1.93 -18.25
C GLY A 414 25.06 2.34 -18.88
N ASP A 415 24.56 1.51 -19.80
CA ASP A 415 23.29 1.70 -20.52
C ASP A 415 22.12 0.89 -19.93
N HIS A 416 22.27 0.39 -18.70
CA HIS A 416 21.24 -0.44 -18.06
C HIS A 416 19.89 0.28 -17.95
N HIS A 417 19.92 1.58 -17.62
CA HIS A 417 18.69 2.35 -17.40
C HIS A 417 17.92 2.57 -18.69
N ASP A 418 18.61 2.90 -19.80
CA ASP A 418 17.95 3.07 -21.09
C ASP A 418 17.30 1.77 -21.58
N LYS A 419 17.93 0.62 -21.33
CA LYS A 419 17.34 -0.69 -21.63
C LYS A 419 16.09 -0.97 -20.79
N LEU A 420 16.11 -0.61 -19.51
CA LEU A 420 14.93 -0.71 -18.64
C LEU A 420 13.80 0.20 -19.13
N MET A 421 14.12 1.44 -19.50
CA MET A 421 13.14 2.42 -19.97
C MET A 421 12.56 2.08 -21.35
N ALA A 422 13.39 1.57 -22.27
CA ALA A 422 12.90 1.06 -23.55
C ALA A 422 11.82 -0.02 -23.37
N ASN A 423 11.99 -0.87 -22.35
CA ASN A 423 11.03 -1.91 -22.03
C ASN A 423 9.69 -1.37 -21.51
N VAL A 424 9.65 -0.37 -20.61
CA VAL A 424 8.35 0.17 -20.13
C VAL A 424 7.58 0.85 -21.26
N PHE A 425 8.26 1.61 -22.12
CA PHE A 425 7.63 2.27 -23.26
C PHE A 425 7.11 1.27 -24.28
N ALA A 426 7.92 0.26 -24.62
CA ALA A 426 7.53 -0.80 -25.55
C ALA A 426 6.35 -1.64 -25.01
N GLN A 427 6.31 -1.92 -23.71
CA GLN A 427 5.21 -2.69 -23.12
C GLN A 427 3.89 -1.90 -23.11
N GLY A 428 3.93 -0.61 -22.77
CA GLY A 428 2.76 0.26 -22.87
C GLY A 428 2.24 0.37 -24.31
N GLU A 429 3.14 0.50 -25.30
CA GLU A 429 2.78 0.49 -26.72
C GLU A 429 2.20 -0.85 -27.16
N ALA A 430 2.85 -1.97 -26.83
CA ALA A 430 2.43 -3.31 -27.23
C ALA A 430 1.03 -3.66 -26.69
N LEU A 431 0.74 -3.32 -25.43
CA LEU A 431 -0.59 -3.53 -24.83
C LEU A 431 -1.67 -2.72 -25.56
N ALA A 432 -1.39 -1.46 -25.89
CA ALA A 432 -2.34 -0.58 -26.55
C ALA A 432 -2.58 -0.98 -28.01
N MET A 433 -1.50 -1.22 -28.76
CA MET A 433 -1.53 -1.34 -30.21
C MET A 433 -1.71 -2.79 -30.67
N GLY A 434 -1.11 -3.76 -29.99
CA GLY A 434 -1.09 -5.15 -30.44
C GLY A 434 -0.34 -5.35 -31.76
N LYS A 435 -0.58 -6.49 -32.40
CA LYS A 435 -0.02 -6.89 -33.69
C LYS A 435 -1.05 -7.74 -34.44
N THR A 436 -1.50 -7.27 -35.60
CA THR A 436 -2.55 -7.91 -36.39
C THR A 436 -2.06 -9.16 -37.12
N ALA A 437 -2.99 -10.01 -37.55
CA ALA A 437 -2.67 -11.20 -38.35
C ALA A 437 -1.89 -10.84 -39.63
N ASP A 438 -2.23 -9.74 -40.30
CA ASP A 438 -1.52 -9.30 -41.51
C ASP A 438 -0.11 -8.83 -41.22
N GLN A 439 0.11 -8.14 -40.10
CA GLN A 439 1.46 -7.78 -39.65
C GLN A 439 2.28 -9.04 -39.33
N VAL A 440 1.67 -10.04 -38.68
CA VAL A 440 2.32 -11.33 -38.39
C VAL A 440 2.66 -12.09 -39.69
N ARG A 441 1.78 -12.08 -40.69
CA ARG A 441 2.03 -12.68 -42.01
C ARG A 441 3.18 -11.97 -42.75
N ALA A 442 3.22 -10.64 -42.68
CA ALA A 442 4.27 -9.84 -43.31
C ALA A 442 5.68 -10.16 -42.76
N GLU A 443 5.79 -10.71 -41.55
CA GLU A 443 7.05 -11.21 -40.97
C GLU A 443 7.48 -12.58 -41.51
N GLY A 444 6.73 -13.20 -42.42
CA GLY A 444 7.01 -14.53 -42.96
C GLY A 444 6.58 -15.68 -42.03
N THR A 445 5.63 -15.44 -41.12
CA THR A 445 5.06 -16.48 -40.25
C THR A 445 4.24 -17.48 -41.06
N SER A 446 4.41 -18.77 -40.81
CA SER A 446 3.54 -19.80 -41.42
C SER A 446 2.08 -19.61 -40.98
N GLU A 447 1.11 -19.82 -41.87
CA GLU A 447 -0.32 -19.58 -41.58
C GLU A 447 -0.82 -20.33 -40.31
N SER A 448 -0.29 -21.52 -40.04
CA SER A 448 -0.61 -22.28 -38.82
C SER A 448 -0.21 -21.58 -37.52
N LEU A 449 0.82 -20.73 -37.55
CA LEU A 449 1.33 -20.02 -36.38
C LEU A 449 0.79 -18.59 -36.27
N VAL A 450 0.13 -18.08 -37.31
CA VAL A 450 -0.40 -16.71 -37.32
C VAL A 450 -1.32 -16.45 -36.11
N PRO A 451 -2.34 -17.29 -35.80
CA PRO A 451 -3.23 -17.02 -34.66
C PRO A 451 -2.51 -16.98 -33.31
N HIS A 452 -1.41 -17.73 -33.16
CA HIS A 452 -0.63 -17.80 -31.92
C HIS A 452 0.28 -16.59 -31.70
N ARG A 453 0.65 -15.89 -32.79
CA ARG A 453 1.55 -14.72 -32.77
C ARG A 453 0.80 -13.39 -32.88
N VAL A 454 -0.53 -13.43 -32.99
CA VAL A 454 -1.39 -12.24 -32.94
C VAL A 454 -1.43 -11.69 -31.51
N PHE A 455 -1.33 -10.37 -31.39
CA PHE A 455 -1.59 -9.64 -30.16
C PHE A 455 -2.80 -8.76 -30.43
N GLU A 456 -3.90 -9.00 -29.72
CA GLU A 456 -5.15 -8.27 -29.98
C GLU A 456 -5.01 -6.76 -29.73
N GLY A 457 -4.11 -6.36 -28.82
CA GLY A 457 -3.98 -4.98 -28.39
C GLY A 457 -5.20 -4.55 -27.56
N ASN A 458 -5.48 -3.24 -27.54
CA ASN A 458 -6.62 -2.67 -26.82
C ASN A 458 -6.61 -2.95 -25.30
N ARG A 459 -5.43 -3.21 -24.73
CA ARG A 459 -5.25 -3.47 -23.30
C ARG A 459 -4.77 -2.19 -22.60
N PRO A 460 -5.48 -1.74 -21.55
CA PRO A 460 -5.30 -0.40 -21.04
C PRO A 460 -4.10 -0.28 -20.10
N SER A 461 -3.45 0.87 -20.13
CA SER A 461 -2.40 1.19 -19.15
C SER A 461 -2.33 2.68 -18.83
N ASN A 462 -1.91 2.95 -17.59
CA ASN A 462 -1.36 4.25 -17.18
C ASN A 462 0.16 4.16 -17.13
N THR A 463 0.85 5.28 -17.36
CA THR A 463 2.29 5.40 -17.16
C THR A 463 2.59 6.62 -16.32
N LEU A 464 3.09 6.39 -15.12
CA LEU A 464 3.70 7.42 -14.27
C LEU A 464 5.19 7.49 -14.64
N LEU A 465 5.60 8.57 -15.30
CA LEU A 465 7.00 8.90 -15.54
C LEU A 465 7.44 9.96 -14.54
N ILE A 466 8.52 9.68 -13.83
CA ILE A 466 8.99 10.50 -12.71
C ILE A 466 10.47 10.78 -12.90
N ASP A 467 10.98 11.91 -12.41
CA ASP A 467 12.40 12.22 -12.59
C ASP A 467 13.32 11.18 -11.93
N LYS A 468 13.17 11.00 -10.61
CA LYS A 468 14.01 10.10 -9.80
C LYS A 468 13.25 9.65 -8.54
N LEU A 469 13.48 8.42 -8.08
CA LEU A 469 12.95 7.93 -6.82
C LEU A 469 13.67 8.58 -5.63
N THR A 470 13.04 9.59 -5.03
CA THR A 470 13.50 10.29 -3.82
C THR A 470 12.53 10.02 -2.65
N PRO A 471 12.90 10.33 -1.39
CA PRO A 471 11.95 10.24 -0.28
C PRO A 471 10.66 11.02 -0.55
N ARG A 472 10.78 12.26 -1.05
CA ARG A 472 9.64 13.10 -1.44
C ARG A 472 8.75 12.41 -2.48
N VAL A 473 9.34 11.90 -3.56
CA VAL A 473 8.60 11.19 -4.61
C VAL A 473 7.89 9.93 -4.10
N LEU A 474 8.51 9.17 -3.20
CA LEU A 474 7.83 8.02 -2.58
C LEU A 474 6.59 8.46 -1.80
N GLY A 475 6.68 9.56 -1.04
CA GLY A 475 5.53 10.15 -0.35
C GLY A 475 4.41 10.55 -1.31
N SER A 476 4.74 11.24 -2.41
CA SER A 476 3.78 11.61 -3.45
C SER A 476 3.10 10.38 -4.07
N LEU A 477 3.86 9.32 -4.35
CA LEU A 477 3.34 8.06 -4.91
C LEU A 477 2.40 7.34 -3.94
N VAL A 478 2.73 7.26 -2.66
CA VAL A 478 1.86 6.60 -1.68
C VAL A 478 0.56 7.40 -1.50
N ALA A 479 0.64 8.72 -1.28
CA ALA A 479 -0.53 9.59 -1.17
C ALA A 479 -1.44 9.51 -2.41
N LEU A 480 -0.86 9.38 -3.60
CA LEU A 480 -1.63 9.22 -4.85
C LEU A 480 -2.56 8.00 -4.74
N TYR A 481 -2.05 6.84 -4.33
CA TYR A 481 -2.86 5.63 -4.21
C TYR A 481 -3.81 5.67 -3.00
N GLU A 482 -3.43 6.31 -1.88
CA GLU A 482 -4.34 6.53 -0.75
C GLU A 482 -5.61 7.27 -1.19
N HIS A 483 -5.43 8.31 -2.00
CA HIS A 483 -6.53 9.14 -2.52
C HIS A 483 -7.28 8.49 -3.69
N CYS A 484 -6.64 7.64 -4.48
CA CYS A 484 -7.34 6.76 -5.43
C CYS A 484 -8.33 5.84 -4.70
N VAL A 485 -7.87 5.20 -3.62
CA VAL A 485 -8.69 4.31 -2.78
C VAL A 485 -9.87 5.06 -2.18
N PHE A 486 -9.63 6.25 -1.62
CA PHE A 486 -10.71 7.06 -1.04
C PHE A 486 -11.73 7.50 -2.10
N THR A 487 -11.27 7.96 -3.27
CA THR A 487 -12.14 8.33 -4.39
C THR A 487 -13.08 7.20 -4.77
N GLN A 488 -12.54 5.99 -4.95
CA GLN A 488 -13.33 4.81 -5.29
C GLN A 488 -14.31 4.43 -4.17
N GLY A 489 -13.84 4.42 -2.92
CA GLY A 489 -14.66 4.09 -1.75
C GLY A 489 -15.87 5.02 -1.59
N VAL A 490 -15.68 6.32 -1.85
CA VAL A 490 -16.76 7.32 -1.84
C VAL A 490 -17.78 7.04 -2.94
N ILE A 491 -17.35 6.79 -4.18
CA ILE A 491 -18.27 6.56 -5.29
C ILE A 491 -19.05 5.26 -5.10
N TRP A 492 -18.39 4.19 -4.65
CA TRP A 492 -19.05 2.93 -4.28
C TRP A 492 -19.90 3.02 -3.02
N ASN A 493 -19.86 4.16 -2.32
CA ASN A 493 -20.56 4.40 -1.07
C ASN A 493 -20.29 3.33 0.00
N ILE A 494 -19.03 2.91 0.11
CA ILE A 494 -18.55 1.94 1.11
C ILE A 494 -17.67 2.65 2.15
N ASN A 495 -17.37 1.97 3.25
CA ASN A 495 -16.39 2.45 4.23
C ASN A 495 -14.98 1.94 3.87
N PRO A 496 -14.04 2.77 3.39
CA PRO A 496 -12.69 2.32 3.08
C PRO A 496 -11.80 2.19 4.33
N PHE A 497 -12.28 2.52 5.53
CA PHE A 497 -11.46 2.69 6.72
C PHE A 497 -11.64 1.60 7.79
N ASP A 498 -12.70 0.80 7.71
CA ASP A 498 -12.90 -0.37 8.57
C ASP A 498 -12.30 -1.66 7.96
N GLN A 499 -12.33 -2.75 8.73
CA GLN A 499 -11.84 -4.07 8.30
C GLN A 499 -12.53 -5.24 9.02
N TRP A 500 -13.86 -5.20 9.19
CA TRP A 500 -14.60 -6.23 9.94
C TRP A 500 -14.40 -7.68 9.45
N GLY A 501 -14.03 -7.85 8.17
CA GLY A 501 -13.81 -9.16 7.56
C GLY A 501 -12.68 -9.99 8.17
N VAL A 502 -11.76 -9.40 8.94
CA VAL A 502 -10.61 -10.13 9.52
C VAL A 502 -10.92 -10.77 10.88
N GLU A 503 -12.04 -10.43 11.52
CA GLU A 503 -12.32 -10.80 12.91
C GLU A 503 -12.72 -12.27 13.09
N LEU A 504 -13.47 -12.85 12.14
CA LEU A 504 -13.92 -14.24 12.24
C LEU A 504 -12.74 -15.23 12.30
N GLY A 505 -11.73 -15.02 11.46
CA GLY A 505 -10.52 -15.86 11.45
C GLY A 505 -9.77 -15.80 12.78
N LYS A 506 -9.62 -14.60 13.37
CA LYS A 506 -8.98 -14.42 14.69
C LYS A 506 -9.73 -15.14 15.81
N GLN A 507 -11.07 -15.06 15.81
CA GLN A 507 -11.90 -15.74 16.81
C GLN A 507 -11.76 -17.27 16.72
N LEU A 508 -11.82 -17.82 15.51
CA LEU A 508 -11.67 -19.25 15.28
C LEU A 508 -10.25 -19.74 15.63
N ALA A 509 -9.21 -19.01 15.24
CA ALA A 509 -7.83 -19.35 15.59
C ALA A 509 -7.62 -19.38 17.11
N LYS A 510 -8.13 -18.38 17.83
CA LYS A 510 -8.05 -18.34 19.31
C LYS A 510 -8.73 -19.54 19.97
N ALA A 511 -9.82 -20.04 19.39
CA ALA A 511 -10.48 -21.25 19.89
C ALA A 511 -9.69 -22.53 19.57
N ILE A 512 -9.09 -22.62 18.37
CA ILE A 512 -8.36 -23.80 17.91
C ILE A 512 -7.01 -23.97 18.60
N ILE A 513 -6.29 -22.90 18.94
CA ILE A 513 -4.96 -22.98 19.59
C ILE A 513 -4.91 -23.92 20.82
N PRO A 514 -5.78 -23.78 21.85
CA PRO A 514 -5.76 -24.70 22.99
C PRO A 514 -6.13 -26.13 22.59
N GLU A 515 -6.96 -26.33 21.56
CA GLU A 515 -7.26 -27.65 21.03
C GLU A 515 -6.02 -28.29 20.40
N LEU A 516 -5.20 -27.55 19.65
CA LEU A 516 -3.94 -28.09 19.11
C LEU A 516 -2.93 -28.47 20.19
N GLN A 517 -3.00 -27.84 21.37
CA GLN A 517 -2.06 -28.03 22.47
C GLN A 517 -2.44 -29.18 23.43
N SER A 518 -3.70 -29.61 23.45
CA SER A 518 -4.18 -30.65 24.35
C SER A 518 -5.04 -31.66 23.61
N SER A 519 -4.71 -32.95 23.75
CA SER A 519 -5.51 -34.07 23.21
C SER A 519 -6.86 -34.25 23.91
N ASP A 520 -7.02 -33.67 25.10
CA ASP A 520 -8.17 -33.93 25.98
C ASP A 520 -9.37 -33.02 25.65
N VAL A 521 -9.16 -32.03 24.78
CA VAL A 521 -10.22 -31.11 24.35
C VAL A 521 -11.04 -31.77 23.24
N LYS A 522 -12.34 -31.96 23.53
CA LYS A 522 -13.33 -32.43 22.57
C LYS A 522 -13.56 -31.38 21.48
N LEU A 523 -13.40 -31.80 20.23
CA LEU A 523 -13.58 -30.95 19.06
C LEU A 523 -15.06 -30.77 18.71
N SER A 524 -15.44 -29.60 18.21
CA SER A 524 -16.82 -29.26 17.87
C SER A 524 -16.96 -28.51 16.54
N HIS A 525 -15.97 -28.64 15.66
CA HIS A 525 -15.96 -28.02 14.33
C HIS A 525 -16.63 -28.92 13.29
N ASP A 526 -16.64 -28.48 12.03
CA ASP A 526 -17.00 -29.33 10.91
C ASP A 526 -16.08 -30.56 10.80
N SER A 527 -16.53 -31.58 10.07
CA SER A 527 -15.83 -32.85 9.95
C SER A 527 -14.42 -32.73 9.36
N SER A 528 -14.18 -31.77 8.48
CA SER A 528 -12.85 -31.55 7.88
C SER A 528 -11.89 -30.95 8.91
N THR A 529 -12.32 -29.90 9.61
CA THR A 529 -11.48 -29.23 10.62
C THR A 529 -11.12 -30.17 11.77
N ASN A 530 -12.06 -30.98 12.26
CA ASN A 530 -11.78 -31.97 13.30
C ASN A 530 -10.73 -32.99 12.84
N ALA A 531 -10.91 -33.56 11.64
CA ALA A 531 -9.97 -34.55 11.10
C ALA A 531 -8.55 -33.98 10.93
N LEU A 532 -8.42 -32.71 10.53
CA LEU A 532 -7.12 -32.03 10.42
C LEU A 532 -6.47 -31.79 11.78
N ILE A 533 -7.23 -31.37 12.80
CA ILE A 533 -6.72 -31.20 14.17
C ILE A 533 -6.25 -32.54 14.75
N GLU A 534 -7.04 -33.61 14.58
CA GLU A 534 -6.67 -34.96 15.01
C GLU A 534 -5.40 -35.46 14.32
N ARG A 535 -5.30 -35.23 12.99
CA ARG A 535 -4.10 -35.56 12.22
C ARG A 535 -2.88 -34.79 12.72
N TYR A 536 -3.01 -33.48 12.93
CA TYR A 536 -1.94 -32.63 13.46
C TYR A 536 -1.47 -33.10 14.84
N ARG A 537 -2.39 -33.35 15.78
CA ARG A 537 -2.08 -33.86 17.14
C ARG A 537 -1.31 -35.18 17.07
N THR A 538 -1.75 -36.09 16.19
CA THR A 538 -1.11 -37.40 16.01
C THR A 538 0.31 -37.24 15.48
N THR A 539 0.51 -36.44 14.43
CA THR A 539 1.82 -36.21 13.81
C THR A 539 2.79 -35.45 14.72
N LYS A 540 2.31 -34.55 15.58
CA LYS A 540 3.16 -33.81 16.52
C LYS A 540 3.64 -34.67 17.70
N SER A 541 2.88 -35.71 18.05
CA SER A 541 3.20 -36.59 19.20
C SER A 541 4.08 -37.78 18.81
N SER A 542 4.19 -38.08 17.51
CA SER A 542 5.13 -39.05 16.92
C SER A 542 6.47 -38.40 16.65
#